data_AF-A0AA46CBV7-F1
#
_entry.id   AF-A0AA46CBV7-F1
#
_cell.length_a   1.000
_cell.length_b   1.000
_cell.length_c   1.000
_cell.angle_alpha   90.00
_cell.angle_beta   90.00
_cell.angle_gamma   90.00
#
_symmetry.space_group_name_H-M   'P 1'
#
loop_
_entity.id
_entity.type
_entity.pdbx_description
1 polymer ?
#
loop_
_entity_poly.entity_id
_entity_poly.type
_entity_poly.pdbx_seq_one_letter_code
_entity_poly.pdbx_strand_id
1 'polypeptide(L)'
;MSSTDKAHRTALRYAAGARQPRVAKVPVTGAAYRLAHACFGCRRSFKIAPREQVAPCPGCGNALCVMGRSFKAPPARNQAQWRKVERLYRAGFRFFSYRSHPCVALPAKLSEVDRFIRENPEHPLRLRGH
;
A
#
# COMPACT_ATOMS: atom_id res chain seq x y z
N MET A 1 41.17 12.79 6.00
CA MET A 1 40.91 12.32 7.38
C MET A 1 40.75 10.81 7.35
N SER A 2 41.68 10.07 7.94
CA SER A 2 41.73 8.61 7.88
C SER A 2 40.65 7.96 8.77
N SER A 3 40.16 6.78 8.37
CA SER A 3 39.18 5.99 9.14
C SER A 3 39.63 5.70 10.58
N THR A 4 40.94 5.55 10.77
CA THR A 4 41.58 5.31 12.09
C THR A 4 41.45 6.50 13.04
N ASP A 5 41.53 7.74 12.54
CA ASP A 5 41.38 8.96 13.35
C ASP A 5 39.98 9.09 13.95
N LYS A 6 38.95 8.73 13.16
CA LYS A 6 37.56 8.76 13.61
C LYS A 6 37.28 7.70 14.68
N ALA A 7 37.86 6.51 14.56
CA ALA A 7 37.73 5.45 15.54
C ALA A 7 38.37 5.86 16.88
N HIS A 8 39.58 6.43 16.83
CA HIS A 8 40.28 6.92 18.01
C HIS A 8 39.50 8.03 18.74
N ARG A 9 39.00 9.03 18.01
CA ARG A 9 38.16 10.11 18.59
C ARG A 9 36.87 9.57 19.19
N THR A 10 36.32 8.50 18.62
CA THR A 10 35.12 7.85 19.17
C THR A 10 35.45 7.09 20.46
N ALA A 11 36.58 6.40 20.52
CA ALA A 11 37.04 5.70 21.72
C ALA A 11 37.29 6.66 22.89
N LEU A 12 37.92 7.81 22.65
CA LEU A 12 38.13 8.85 23.66
C LEU A 12 36.81 9.37 24.23
N ARG A 13 35.75 9.48 23.42
CA ARG A 13 34.42 9.91 23.89
C ARG A 13 33.73 8.86 24.76
N TYR A 14 33.97 7.57 24.51
CA TYR A 14 33.49 6.50 25.39
C TYR A 14 34.25 6.49 26.72
N ALA A 15 35.59 6.60 26.67
CA ALA A 15 36.43 6.64 27.87
C ALA A 15 36.12 7.85 28.78
N ALA A 16 35.87 9.02 28.19
CA ALA A 16 35.51 10.23 28.92
C ALA A 16 34.05 10.26 29.39
N GLY A 17 33.26 9.21 29.17
CA GLY A 17 31.83 9.15 29.53
C GLY A 17 30.91 10.08 28.72
N ALA A 18 31.47 10.91 27.82
CA ALA A 18 30.73 11.80 26.92
C ALA A 18 29.87 11.06 25.88
N ARG A 19 30.05 9.74 25.76
CA ARG A 19 29.23 8.84 24.96
C ARG A 19 29.04 7.54 25.73
N GLN A 20 27.78 7.14 25.93
CA GLN A 20 27.45 5.83 26.48
C GLN A 20 27.14 4.84 25.34
N PRO A 21 27.36 3.52 25.53
CA PRO A 21 26.90 2.51 24.59
C PRO A 21 25.38 2.66 24.42
N ARG A 22 24.91 2.80 23.19
CA ARG A 22 23.46 2.78 22.96
C ARG A 22 22.97 1.37 23.29
N VAL A 23 22.05 1.25 24.25
CA VAL A 23 21.30 0.01 24.43
C VAL A 23 20.67 -0.35 23.09
N ALA A 24 20.86 -1.59 22.64
CA ALA A 24 20.22 -2.06 21.43
C ALA A 24 18.71 -1.84 21.58
N LYS A 25 18.09 -1.13 20.64
CA LYS A 25 16.63 -0.98 20.65
C LYS A 25 16.04 -2.38 20.55
N VAL A 26 15.21 -2.76 21.52
CA VAL A 26 14.37 -3.95 21.38
C VAL A 26 13.60 -3.78 20.07
N PRO A 27 13.65 -4.76 19.14
CA PRO A 27 12.85 -4.67 17.93
C PRO A 27 11.39 -4.67 18.36
N VAL A 28 10.74 -3.51 18.30
CA VAL A 28 9.28 -3.44 18.32
C VAL A 28 8.83 -4.22 17.10
N THR A 29 8.11 -5.32 17.31
CA THR A 29 7.42 -6.03 16.22
C THR A 29 6.63 -4.97 15.45
N GLY A 30 7.04 -4.73 14.19
CA GLY A 30 6.56 -3.59 13.42
C GLY A 30 5.02 -3.54 13.41
N ALA A 31 4.46 -2.32 13.37
CA ALA A 31 3.01 -2.13 13.31
C ALA A 31 2.36 -3.14 12.36
N ALA A 32 1.38 -3.90 12.86
CA ALA A 32 0.73 -4.98 12.13
C ALA A 32 0.46 -4.56 10.68
N TYR A 33 0.88 -5.40 9.74
CA TYR A 33 0.79 -5.12 8.31
C TYR A 33 -0.65 -4.69 7.95
N ARG A 34 -0.83 -3.49 7.35
CA ARG A 34 -2.15 -2.94 6.98
C ARG A 34 -2.30 -2.81 5.47
N LEU A 35 -3.45 -3.25 4.98
CA LEU A 35 -3.88 -3.13 3.60
C LEU A 35 -4.95 -2.05 3.45
N ALA A 36 -4.89 -1.28 2.36
CA ALA A 36 -5.98 -0.39 2.02
C ALA A 36 -7.17 -1.22 1.53
N HIS A 37 -8.35 -0.86 2.04
CA HIS A 37 -9.64 -1.37 1.62
C HIS A 37 -10.49 -0.21 1.12
N ALA A 38 -11.37 -0.47 0.16
CA ALA A 38 -12.32 0.49 -0.39
C ALA A 38 -13.75 0.07 -0.03
N CYS A 39 -14.57 1.03 0.38
CA CYS A 39 -16.02 0.91 0.33
C CYS A 39 -16.51 1.67 -0.90
N PHE A 40 -17.05 0.96 -1.89
CA PHE A 40 -17.60 1.59 -3.10
C PHE A 40 -18.95 2.27 -2.86
N GLY A 41 -19.72 1.81 -1.86
CA GLY A 41 -21.01 2.43 -1.52
C GLY A 41 -20.88 3.86 -0.96
N CYS A 42 -19.95 4.08 -0.01
CA CYS A 42 -19.74 5.40 0.58
C CYS A 42 -18.47 6.12 0.09
N ARG A 43 -17.71 5.52 -0.85
CA ARG A 43 -16.50 6.10 -1.47
C ARG A 43 -15.45 6.53 -0.45
N ARG A 44 -15.18 5.64 0.53
CA ARG A 44 -14.16 5.82 1.57
C ARG A 44 -13.16 4.68 1.55
N SER A 45 -11.95 4.95 2.04
CA SER A 45 -10.91 3.93 2.20
C SER A 45 -10.45 3.79 3.63
N PHE A 46 -10.13 2.57 4.04
CA PHE A 46 -9.71 2.23 5.39
C PHE A 46 -8.42 1.39 5.33
N LYS A 47 -7.51 1.62 6.28
CA LYS A 47 -6.32 0.78 6.46
C LYS A 47 -6.59 -0.24 7.55
N ILE A 48 -6.75 -1.50 7.17
CA ILE A 48 -7.12 -2.59 8.07
C ILE A 48 -6.08 -3.70 7.93
N ALA A 49 -5.80 -4.41 9.02
CA ALA A 49 -4.99 -5.62 8.95
C ALA A 49 -5.65 -6.64 7.98
N PRO A 50 -4.87 -7.44 7.24
CA PRO A 50 -5.40 -8.58 6.50
C PRO A 50 -6.25 -9.44 7.41
N ARG A 51 -7.36 -9.91 6.86
CA ARG A 51 -8.32 -10.79 7.52
C ARG A 51 -8.93 -11.68 6.44
N GLU A 52 -9.33 -12.88 6.82
CA GLU A 52 -9.93 -13.84 5.90
C GLU A 52 -11.36 -13.42 5.53
N GLN A 53 -12.11 -12.91 6.50
CA GLN A 53 -13.51 -12.55 6.33
C GLN A 53 -13.67 -11.14 5.73
N VAL A 54 -14.76 -10.89 5.02
CA VAL A 54 -15.12 -9.54 4.58
C VAL A 54 -15.62 -8.73 5.78
N ALA A 55 -15.09 -7.53 6.01
CA ALA A 55 -15.51 -6.64 7.08
C ALA A 55 -16.53 -5.64 6.54
N PRO A 56 -17.48 -5.25 7.38
CA PRO A 56 -18.38 -4.15 7.08
C PRO A 56 -17.64 -2.81 7.09
N CYS A 57 -18.10 -1.89 6.26
CA CYS A 57 -17.63 -0.52 6.24
C CYS A 57 -18.11 0.21 7.50
N PRO A 58 -17.22 0.85 8.28
CA PRO A 58 -17.62 1.61 9.46
C PRO A 58 -18.57 2.79 9.18
N GLY A 59 -18.61 3.27 7.93
CA GLY A 59 -19.44 4.40 7.55
C GLY A 59 -20.83 4.04 7.03
N CYS A 60 -21.02 2.85 6.45
CA CYS A 60 -22.29 2.51 5.79
C CYS A 60 -22.65 1.01 5.81
N GLY A 61 -21.94 0.18 6.56
CA GLY A 61 -22.19 -1.26 6.69
C GLY A 61 -21.79 -2.13 5.49
N ASN A 62 -21.70 -1.57 4.28
CA ASN A 62 -21.35 -2.33 3.07
C ASN A 62 -19.98 -3.02 3.14
N ALA A 63 -19.81 -4.10 2.38
CA ALA A 63 -18.58 -4.86 2.27
C ALA A 63 -17.35 -4.00 1.91
N LEU A 64 -16.24 -4.21 2.64
CA LEU A 64 -14.94 -3.62 2.34
C LEU A 64 -14.12 -4.49 1.38
N CYS A 65 -13.84 -3.93 0.22
CA CYS A 65 -13.05 -4.54 -0.84
C CYS A 65 -11.54 -4.36 -0.59
N VAL A 66 -10.79 -5.45 -0.50
CA VAL A 66 -9.32 -5.40 -0.34
C VAL A 66 -8.69 -4.79 -1.60
N MET A 67 -8.01 -3.65 -1.49
CA MET A 67 -7.45 -2.97 -2.65
C MET A 67 -5.95 -3.18 -2.81
N GLY A 68 -5.19 -3.27 -1.71
CA GLY A 68 -3.74 -3.45 -1.75
C GLY A 68 -2.94 -2.28 -1.16
N ARG A 69 -1.63 -2.47 -1.00
CA ARG A 69 -0.74 -1.51 -0.30
C ARG A 69 -0.58 -0.18 -1.04
N SER A 70 -0.58 -0.23 -2.36
CA SER A 70 -0.28 0.92 -3.22
C SER A 70 -1.54 1.65 -3.68
N PHE A 71 -2.71 1.20 -3.23
CA PHE A 71 -3.97 1.88 -3.53
C PHE A 71 -3.99 3.29 -2.94
N LYS A 72 -4.24 4.27 -3.82
CA LYS A 72 -4.52 5.66 -3.45
C LYS A 72 -5.99 5.93 -3.71
N ALA A 73 -6.74 6.14 -2.63
CA ALA A 73 -8.16 6.41 -2.72
C ALA A 73 -8.41 7.75 -3.44
N PRO A 74 -9.28 7.79 -4.46
CA PRO A 74 -9.69 9.05 -5.04
C PRO A 74 -10.42 9.93 -4.01
N PRO A 75 -10.44 11.27 -4.18
CA PRO A 75 -11.33 12.13 -3.40
C PRO A 75 -12.77 11.62 -3.46
N ALA A 76 -13.48 11.57 -2.33
CA ALA A 76 -14.83 11.00 -2.23
C ALA A 76 -15.82 11.61 -3.25
N ARG A 77 -15.71 12.92 -3.52
CA ARG A 77 -16.54 13.64 -4.50
C ARG A 77 -16.31 13.20 -5.95
N ASN A 78 -15.16 12.59 -6.28
CA ASN A 78 -14.82 12.21 -7.64
C ASN A 78 -15.47 10.87 -8.03
N GLN A 79 -16.76 10.92 -8.36
CA GLN A 79 -17.57 9.74 -8.70
C GLN A 79 -16.98 8.95 -9.88
N ALA A 80 -16.48 9.64 -10.90
CA ALA A 80 -15.92 9.00 -12.08
C ALA A 80 -14.69 8.14 -11.74
N GLN A 81 -13.79 8.64 -10.90
CA GLN A 81 -12.62 7.87 -10.46
C GLN A 81 -12.99 6.72 -9.53
N TRP A 82 -14.00 6.88 -8.67
CA TRP A 82 -14.50 5.77 -7.85
C TRP A 82 -15.10 4.65 -8.69
N ARG A 83 -15.94 4.99 -9.70
CA ARG A 83 -16.48 4.02 -10.67
C ARG A 83 -15.36 3.32 -11.45
N LYS A 84 -14.29 4.04 -11.80
CA LYS A 84 -13.12 3.49 -12.49
C LYS A 84 -12.45 2.40 -11.67
N VAL A 85 -12.16 2.71 -10.41
CA VAL A 85 -11.54 1.79 -9.45
C VAL A 85 -12.44 0.59 -9.19
N GLU A 86 -13.76 0.80 -9.04
CA GLU A 86 -14.73 -0.27 -8.83
C GLU A 86 -14.77 -1.24 -10.01
N ARG A 87 -14.82 -0.74 -11.25
CA ARG A 87 -14.79 -1.59 -12.45
C ARG A 87 -13.51 -2.40 -12.54
N LEU A 88 -12.35 -1.78 -12.31
CA LEU A 88 -11.07 -2.49 -12.25
C LEU A 88 -11.09 -3.57 -11.16
N TYR A 89 -11.56 -3.25 -9.96
CA TYR A 89 -11.67 -4.21 -8.87
C TYR A 89 -12.54 -5.42 -9.22
N ARG A 90 -13.72 -5.19 -9.81
CA ARG A 90 -14.64 -6.24 -10.26
C ARG A 90 -14.04 -7.10 -11.36
N ALA A 91 -13.17 -6.55 -12.20
CA ALA A 91 -12.40 -7.30 -13.20
C ALA A 91 -11.20 -8.05 -12.61
N GLY A 92 -10.98 -8.02 -11.29
CA GLY A 92 -9.91 -8.74 -10.59
C GLY A 92 -8.65 -7.91 -10.34
N PHE A 93 -8.61 -6.63 -10.71
CA PHE A 93 -7.42 -5.80 -10.48
C PHE A 93 -7.26 -5.42 -9.01
N ARG A 94 -6.02 -5.47 -8.52
CA ARG A 94 -5.59 -5.08 -7.16
C ARG A 94 -4.30 -4.28 -7.23
N PHE A 95 -4.08 -3.43 -6.25
CA PHE A 95 -2.99 -2.44 -6.18
C PHE A 95 -1.94 -2.89 -5.16
N PHE A 96 -1.40 -4.10 -5.31
CA PHE A 96 -0.47 -4.69 -4.35
C PHE A 96 1.00 -4.31 -4.56
N SER A 97 1.44 -4.00 -5.80
CA SER A 97 2.87 -3.88 -6.10
C SER A 97 3.47 -2.56 -5.61
N TYR A 98 4.64 -2.64 -4.97
CA TYR A 98 5.47 -1.49 -4.56
C TYR A 98 6.66 -1.25 -5.51
N ARG A 99 6.76 -2.06 -6.57
CA ARG A 99 7.78 -1.97 -7.62
C ARG A 99 7.05 -2.10 -8.95
N SER A 100 7.34 -1.20 -9.87
CA SER A 100 6.78 -1.16 -11.21
C SER A 100 7.13 -2.46 -11.90
N HIS A 101 6.16 -3.37 -12.06
CA HIS A 101 6.32 -4.38 -13.11
C HIS A 101 6.41 -3.60 -14.42
N PRO A 102 7.27 -3.98 -15.38
CA PRO A 102 7.23 -3.43 -16.72
C PRO A 102 5.90 -3.86 -17.35
N CYS A 103 4.86 -3.08 -17.12
CA CYS A 103 3.49 -3.31 -17.54
C CYS A 103 2.87 -1.98 -17.91
N VAL A 104 1.82 -2.04 -18.71
CA VAL A 104 1.07 -0.85 -19.11
C VAL A 104 0.49 -0.15 -17.87
N ALA A 105 0.50 1.18 -17.87
CA ALA A 105 -0.11 1.95 -16.80
C ALA A 105 -1.63 1.71 -16.76
N LEU A 106 -2.21 1.67 -15.56
CA LEU A 106 -3.65 1.60 -15.39
C LEU A 106 -4.34 2.82 -16.04
N PRO A 107 -5.57 2.66 -16.57
CA PRO A 107 -6.27 3.73 -17.28
C PRO A 107 -6.46 4.96 -16.39
N ALA A 108 -6.28 6.14 -16.98
CA ALA A 108 -6.46 7.41 -16.26
C ALA A 108 -7.94 7.75 -16.13
N LYS A 109 -8.72 7.49 -17.19
CA LYS A 109 -10.15 7.85 -17.29
C LYS A 109 -11.06 6.63 -17.17
N LEU A 110 -12.31 6.88 -16.76
CA LEU A 110 -13.34 5.85 -16.68
C LEU A 110 -13.67 5.24 -18.05
N SER A 111 -13.70 6.06 -19.11
CA SER A 111 -14.03 5.63 -20.48
C SER A 111 -13.02 4.63 -21.07
N GLU A 112 -11.79 4.59 -20.55
CA GLU A 112 -10.72 3.73 -21.05
C GLU A 112 -10.75 2.34 -20.39
N VAL A 113 -11.47 2.17 -19.28
CA VAL A 113 -11.40 0.97 -18.43
C VAL A 113 -11.82 -0.28 -19.16
N ASP A 114 -12.97 -0.25 -19.85
CA ASP A 114 -13.51 -1.46 -20.46
C ASP A 114 -12.61 -1.95 -21.61
N ARG A 115 -12.04 -1.02 -22.38
CA ARG A 115 -11.03 -1.34 -23.40
C ARG A 115 -9.77 -1.91 -22.76
N PHE A 116 -9.24 -1.25 -21.74
CA PHE A 116 -8.04 -1.67 -21.04
C PHE A 116 -8.16 -3.10 -20.47
N ILE A 117 -9.30 -3.44 -19.86
CA ILE A 117 -9.54 -4.78 -19.30
C ILE A 117 -9.50 -5.85 -20.39
N ARG A 118 -10.06 -5.57 -21.57
CA ARG A 118 -10.06 -6.51 -22.70
C ARG A 118 -8.66 -6.70 -23.30
N GLU A 119 -7.91 -5.62 -23.44
CA GLU A 119 -6.57 -5.64 -24.05
C GLU A 119 -5.50 -6.20 -23.10
N ASN A 120 -5.75 -6.24 -21.78
CA ASN A 120 -4.76 -6.64 -20.77
C ASN A 120 -5.30 -7.76 -19.86
N PRO A 121 -5.60 -8.96 -20.39
CA PRO A 121 -6.07 -10.10 -19.60
C PRO A 121 -5.00 -10.58 -18.61
N GLU A 122 -3.74 -10.59 -19.02
CA GLU A 122 -2.59 -11.10 -18.24
C GLU A 122 -1.87 -10.00 -17.45
N HIS A 123 -2.55 -8.89 -17.15
CA HIS A 123 -1.93 -7.78 -16.44
C HIS A 123 -1.45 -8.23 -15.04
N PRO A 124 -0.22 -7.90 -14.59
CA PRO A 124 0.32 -8.38 -13.31
C PRO A 124 -0.48 -7.98 -12.05
N LEU A 125 -1.25 -6.89 -12.17
CA LEU A 125 -2.14 -6.41 -11.11
C LEU A 125 -3.50 -7.13 -11.10
N ARG A 126 -3.83 -7.95 -12.10
CA ARG A 126 -5.07 -8.71 -12.16
C ARG A 126 -4.85 -10.06 -11.48
N LEU A 127 -5.69 -10.37 -10.50
CA LEU A 127 -5.69 -11.69 -9.87
C LEU A 127 -6.08 -12.73 -10.93
N ARG A 128 -5.22 -13.73 -11.13
CA ARG A 128 -5.49 -14.89 -11.98
C ARG A 128 -6.35 -15.88 -11.21
N GLY A 129 -7.45 -16.33 -11.81
CA GLY A 129 -8.31 -17.39 -11.27
C GLY A 129 -9.27 -16.94 -10.16
N HIS A 130 -10.55 -16.87 -10.50
CA HIS A 130 -11.65 -17.16 -9.58
C HIS A 130 -12.32 -18.43 -10.08
#